data_AF-A0A6I9P0T9-F1
#
_entry.id   AF-A0A6I9P0T9-F1
#
_cell.length_a   1.000
_cell.length_b   1.000
_cell.length_c   1.000
_cell.angle_alpha   90.00
_cell.angle_beta   90.00
_cell.angle_gamma   90.00
#
_symmetry.space_group_name_H-M   'P 1'
#
loop_
_entity.id
_entity.type
_entity.pdbx_description
1 polymer ?
#
loop_
_entity_poly.entity_id
_entity_poly.type
_entity_poly.pdbx_seq_one_letter_code
_entity_poly.pdbx_strand_id
1 'polypeptide(L)'
;MAGFMSLMCCVAALTAGTVTADAKELSITTIKQDPYTMSKGPELEGYCIDLISELSKRLGFSYKLQLVKDNRYGAMDASGNWNGMIGEVIRGEVDLAVASLTLTATREQFVDMTTPFMQTGLSFLLRRDKASEGSSFSLLSPFSPSMWGGILIAFLLTGLCIFLVGRISPTEWAEPETEEHSFTLLHSFWYLAGALTLQGAGPHPKALSGRVVSAIWWLFAVLLLASYFGNFTSKLHSSKQLPVESFEDLSNQNAIDYGTVEGGSSMSFFKNSKNPVYHRIYQHMERKKSYVSSMEEGIRRAQEGNFAFIGEAVSLDLATASYCDLHRSQEVIAMRAYSIAAPEGWWS
;
A
#
# COMPACT_ATOMS: atom_id res chain seq x y z
N MET A 1 1.33 86.07 -6.91
CA MET A 1 0.84 84.84 -7.57
C MET A 1 2.04 84.01 -8.08
N ALA A 2 3.00 83.70 -7.20
CA ALA A 2 4.25 82.99 -7.56
C ALA A 2 4.65 81.89 -6.54
N GLY A 3 3.99 81.81 -5.38
CA GLY A 3 4.30 80.83 -4.34
C GLY A 3 3.56 79.50 -4.46
N PHE A 4 2.51 79.40 -5.28
CA PHE A 4 1.66 78.20 -5.35
C PHE A 4 2.14 77.17 -6.39
N MET A 5 2.89 77.59 -7.42
CA MET A 5 3.44 76.66 -8.44
C MET A 5 4.69 75.90 -7.97
N SER A 6 5.47 76.45 -7.03
CA SER A 6 6.69 75.80 -6.55
C SER A 6 6.42 74.63 -5.60
N LEU A 7 5.31 74.68 -4.85
CA LEU A 7 4.93 73.61 -3.93
C LEU A 7 4.35 72.38 -4.66
N MET A 8 3.66 72.57 -5.80
CA MET A 8 3.14 71.45 -6.59
C MET A 8 4.21 70.66 -7.36
N CYS A 9 5.31 71.31 -7.78
CA CYS A 9 6.43 70.58 -8.38
C CYS A 9 7.21 69.74 -7.34
N CYS A 10 7.30 70.18 -6.08
CA CYS A 10 7.98 69.39 -5.04
C CYS A 10 7.17 68.17 -4.60
N VAL A 11 5.83 68.26 -4.58
CA VAL A 11 4.98 67.11 -4.23
C VAL A 11 4.89 66.09 -5.37
N ALA A 12 4.93 66.52 -6.63
CA ALA A 12 5.00 65.62 -7.78
C ALA A 12 6.38 64.94 -7.94
N ALA A 13 7.47 65.58 -7.47
CA ALA A 13 8.80 64.98 -7.47
C ALA A 13 9.02 63.96 -6.32
N LEU A 14 8.20 64.01 -5.26
CA LEU A 14 8.25 63.07 -4.14
C LEU A 14 7.40 61.80 -4.34
N THR A 15 6.51 61.78 -5.34
CA THR A 15 5.72 60.57 -5.70
C THR A 15 6.28 59.82 -6.91
N ALA A 16 7.32 60.33 -7.56
CA ALA A 16 8.00 59.68 -8.70
C ALA A 16 9.24 58.84 -8.27
N GLY A 17 9.41 58.62 -6.96
CA GLY A 17 10.58 57.96 -6.38
C GLY A 17 10.26 56.71 -5.57
N THR A 18 9.17 55.99 -5.84
CA THR A 18 9.17 54.56 -5.53
C THR A 18 10.05 53.91 -6.59
N VAL A 19 11.34 53.83 -6.29
CA VAL A 19 12.20 52.80 -6.87
C VAL A 19 11.51 51.48 -6.47
N THR A 20 10.64 50.97 -7.34
CA THR A 20 10.34 49.55 -7.38
C THR A 20 11.70 48.93 -7.66
N ALA A 21 12.37 48.46 -6.60
CA ALA A 21 13.48 47.54 -6.76
C ALA A 21 12.96 46.48 -7.73
N ASP A 22 13.63 46.37 -8.87
CA ASP A 22 13.27 45.42 -9.92
C ASP A 22 13.12 44.06 -9.23
N ALA A 23 11.89 43.55 -9.16
CA ALA A 23 11.62 42.36 -8.38
C ALA A 23 12.39 41.22 -9.05
N LYS A 24 13.52 40.81 -8.46
CA LYS A 24 14.43 39.81 -9.04
C LYS A 24 13.60 38.57 -9.38
N GLU A 25 13.47 38.29 -10.66
CA GLU A 25 12.80 37.08 -11.14
C GLU A 25 13.66 35.87 -10.76
N LEU A 26 13.14 34.98 -9.91
CA LEU A 26 13.87 33.82 -9.43
C LEU A 26 13.91 32.72 -10.50
N SER A 27 15.10 32.20 -10.79
CA SER A 27 15.29 31.04 -11.64
C SER A 27 15.12 29.76 -10.82
N ILE A 28 14.17 28.91 -11.19
CA ILE A 28 13.81 27.70 -10.43
C ILE A 28 14.00 26.46 -11.31
N THR A 29 14.81 25.52 -10.84
CA THR A 29 14.95 24.19 -11.47
C THR A 29 13.96 23.19 -10.87
N THR A 30 13.45 22.30 -11.71
CA THR A 30 12.61 21.16 -11.32
C THR A 30 12.91 19.95 -12.23
N ILE A 31 12.34 18.79 -11.88
CA ILE A 31 12.47 17.53 -12.62
C ILE A 31 11.09 16.98 -12.92
N LYS A 32 10.91 16.35 -14.10
CA LYS A 32 9.64 15.67 -14.40
C LYS A 32 9.52 14.42 -13.55
N GLN A 33 8.50 14.38 -12.70
CA GLN A 33 8.13 13.21 -11.92
C GLN A 33 6.66 13.34 -11.50
N ASP A 34 5.86 12.35 -11.83
CA ASP A 34 4.46 12.30 -11.43
C ASP A 34 4.34 11.97 -9.93
N PRO A 35 3.45 12.63 -9.17
CA PRO A 35 2.53 13.72 -9.55
C PRO A 35 3.09 15.13 -9.23
N TYR A 36 4.39 15.23 -8.93
CA TYR A 36 5.02 16.46 -8.44
C TYR A 36 5.20 17.51 -9.53
N THR A 37 5.64 17.09 -10.72
CA THR A 37 5.81 17.94 -11.90
C THR A 37 5.56 17.11 -13.15
N MET A 38 4.45 17.44 -13.82
CA MET A 38 3.89 16.79 -15.00
C MET A 38 3.80 17.81 -16.14
N SER A 39 3.66 17.34 -17.37
CA SER A 39 3.51 18.23 -18.53
C SER A 39 2.05 18.23 -19.01
N LYS A 40 1.42 19.41 -18.99
CA LYS A 40 0.09 19.66 -19.54
C LYS A 40 0.20 20.46 -20.83
N GLY A 41 0.53 19.77 -21.92
CA GLY A 41 0.87 20.43 -23.19
C GLY A 41 2.17 21.24 -23.05
N PRO A 42 2.19 22.56 -23.32
CA PRO A 42 3.38 23.38 -23.18
C PRO A 42 3.68 23.80 -21.73
N GLU A 43 2.71 23.66 -20.82
CA GLU A 43 2.84 24.10 -19.42
C GLU A 43 3.21 22.94 -18.50
N LEU A 44 3.83 23.28 -17.37
CA LEU A 44 4.09 22.34 -16.27
C LEU A 44 2.94 22.43 -15.26
N GLU A 45 2.50 21.29 -14.74
CA GLU A 45 1.50 21.21 -13.66
C GLU A 45 1.92 20.19 -12.60
N GLY A 46 1.27 20.17 -11.45
CA GLY A 46 1.51 19.19 -10.38
C GLY A 46 1.84 19.82 -9.04
N TYR A 47 2.03 18.98 -8.02
CA TYR A 47 2.10 19.42 -6.63
C TYR A 47 3.19 20.48 -6.37
N CYS A 48 4.38 20.31 -6.94
CA CYS A 48 5.48 21.27 -6.75
C CYS A 48 5.24 22.59 -7.50
N ILE A 49 4.49 22.55 -8.61
CA ILE A 49 4.12 23.74 -9.39
C ILE A 49 3.07 24.56 -8.63
N ASP A 50 2.07 23.90 -8.07
CA ASP A 50 1.06 24.53 -7.23
C ASP A 50 1.68 25.13 -5.96
N LEU A 51 2.62 24.40 -5.35
CA LEU A 51 3.37 24.86 -4.18
C LEU A 51 4.13 26.16 -4.47
N ILE A 52 4.92 26.21 -5.54
CA ILE A 52 5.71 27.41 -5.84
C ILE A 52 4.83 28.58 -6.30
N SER A 53 3.72 28.30 -6.99
CA SER A 53 2.74 29.33 -7.36
C SER A 53 2.10 29.98 -6.13
N GLU A 54 1.75 29.18 -5.13
CA GLU A 54 1.18 29.69 -3.88
C GLU A 54 2.21 30.46 -3.04
N LEU A 55 3.47 29.98 -3.01
CA LEU A 55 4.56 30.72 -2.36
C LEU A 55 4.84 32.06 -3.04
N SER A 56 4.85 32.10 -4.38
CA SER A 56 5.03 33.32 -5.17
C SER A 56 3.94 34.36 -4.87
N LYS A 57 2.67 33.94 -4.80
CA LYS A 57 1.54 34.83 -4.44
C LYS A 57 1.65 35.39 -3.03
N ARG A 58 2.10 34.58 -2.07
CA ARG A 58 2.21 34.99 -0.65
C ARG A 58 3.41 35.87 -0.37
N LEU A 59 4.53 35.60 -1.01
CA LEU A 59 5.81 36.28 -0.77
C LEU A 59 6.07 37.41 -1.77
N GLY A 60 5.30 37.49 -2.86
CA GLY A 60 5.36 38.59 -3.83
C GLY A 60 6.56 38.54 -4.77
N PHE A 61 7.06 37.35 -5.13
CA PHE A 61 8.16 37.20 -6.10
C PHE A 61 7.70 36.63 -7.44
N SER A 62 8.34 37.07 -8.52
CA SER A 62 8.21 36.46 -9.84
C SER A 62 9.23 35.34 -10.01
N TYR A 63 8.91 34.31 -10.79
CA TYR A 63 9.81 33.19 -11.03
C TYR A 63 9.67 32.61 -12.43
N LYS A 64 10.76 32.00 -12.90
CA LYS A 64 10.83 31.24 -14.15
C LYS A 64 11.22 29.80 -13.86
N LEU A 65 10.42 28.86 -14.36
CA LEU A 65 10.68 27.43 -14.25
C LEU A 65 11.53 26.93 -15.42
N GLN A 66 12.49 26.08 -15.10
CA GLN A 66 13.24 25.30 -16.07
C GLN A 66 13.41 23.85 -15.60
N LEU A 67 13.49 22.94 -16.56
CA LEU A 67 13.79 21.54 -16.27
C LEU A 67 15.31 21.37 -16.14
N VAL A 68 15.71 20.55 -15.17
CA VAL A 68 17.11 20.16 -14.97
C VAL A 68 17.69 19.51 -16.24
N LYS A 69 18.92 19.90 -16.59
CA LYS A 69 19.52 19.53 -17.89
C LYS A 69 19.80 18.04 -18.07
N ASP A 70 20.17 17.35 -16.99
CA ASP A 70 20.61 15.95 -17.01
C ASP A 70 19.55 14.96 -16.47
N ASN A 71 18.35 15.47 -16.16
CA ASN A 71 17.24 14.71 -15.58
C ASN A 71 17.61 13.96 -14.28
N ARG A 72 18.48 14.55 -13.43
CA ARG A 72 18.89 13.97 -12.14
C ARG A 72 18.59 14.91 -10.98
N TYR A 73 18.32 14.33 -9.81
CA TYR A 73 18.16 15.09 -8.57
C TYR A 73 19.46 15.74 -8.12
N GLY A 74 20.56 15.01 -8.28
CA GLY A 74 21.89 15.43 -7.86
C GLY A 74 22.52 14.41 -6.93
N ALA A 75 23.67 13.93 -7.38
CA ALA A 75 24.58 13.04 -6.69
C ALA A 75 26.01 13.56 -6.86
N MET A 76 26.81 13.39 -5.82
CA MET A 76 28.22 13.74 -5.82
C MET A 76 29.02 12.64 -6.53
N ASP A 77 29.90 13.03 -7.46
CA ASP A 77 30.87 12.13 -8.08
C ASP A 77 32.06 11.84 -7.14
N ALA A 78 32.96 10.94 -7.56
CA ALA A 78 34.15 10.62 -6.77
C ALA A 78 35.15 11.78 -6.64
N SER A 79 35.02 12.80 -7.50
CA SER A 79 35.85 14.01 -7.51
C SER A 79 35.28 15.13 -6.63
N GLY A 80 34.10 14.93 -6.04
CA GLY A 80 33.40 15.92 -5.21
C GLY A 80 32.49 16.87 -5.98
N ASN A 81 32.30 16.70 -7.29
CA ASN A 81 31.41 17.54 -8.09
C ASN A 81 29.97 17.03 -8.04
N TRP A 82 29.02 17.96 -8.04
CA TRP A 82 27.60 17.66 -8.04
C TRP A 82 26.97 17.78 -9.43
N ASN A 83 26.19 16.77 -9.82
CA ASN A 83 25.30 16.81 -10.98
C ASN A 83 23.86 17.17 -10.57
N GLY A 84 22.92 17.11 -11.52
CA GLY A 84 21.50 17.33 -11.25
C GLY A 84 21.13 18.71 -10.74
N MET A 85 19.92 18.79 -10.18
CA MET A 85 19.37 20.02 -9.60
C MET A 85 20.28 20.61 -8.51
N ILE A 86 20.84 19.77 -7.64
CA ILE A 86 21.80 20.22 -6.61
C ILE A 86 23.03 20.88 -7.26
N GLY A 87 23.57 20.28 -8.33
CA GLY A 87 24.70 20.86 -9.05
C GLY A 87 24.36 22.20 -9.71
N GLU A 88 23.16 22.36 -10.27
CA GLU A 88 22.71 23.63 -10.86
C GLU A 88 22.62 24.75 -9.80
N VAL A 89 22.12 24.43 -8.60
CA VAL A 89 22.07 25.36 -7.45
C VAL A 89 23.48 25.75 -7.00
N ILE A 90 24.38 24.77 -6.80
CA ILE A 90 25.76 25.04 -6.34
C ILE A 90 26.54 25.90 -7.34
N ARG A 91 26.34 25.69 -8.65
CA ARG A 91 26.99 26.48 -9.70
C ARG A 91 26.37 27.86 -9.91
N GLY A 92 25.30 28.20 -9.18
CA GLY A 92 24.57 29.47 -9.33
C GLY A 92 23.86 29.61 -10.68
N GLU A 93 23.54 28.50 -11.34
CA GLU A 93 22.75 28.51 -12.58
C GLU A 93 21.26 28.77 -12.33
N VAL A 94 20.80 28.48 -11.11
CA VAL A 94 19.44 28.70 -10.61
C VAL A 94 19.47 29.22 -9.18
N ASP A 95 18.42 29.96 -8.80
CA ASP A 95 18.24 30.47 -7.44
C ASP A 95 17.62 29.41 -6.52
N LEU A 96 16.74 28.54 -7.01
CA LEU A 96 16.07 27.51 -6.20
C LEU A 96 15.89 26.19 -6.95
N ALA A 97 15.86 25.08 -6.22
CA ALA A 97 15.41 23.78 -6.71
C ALA A 97 14.14 23.34 -5.97
N VAL A 98 13.04 23.21 -6.72
CA VAL A 98 11.73 22.83 -6.18
C VAL A 98 11.27 21.54 -6.84
N ALA A 99 11.34 20.45 -6.08
CA ALA A 99 10.93 19.11 -6.51
C ALA A 99 10.67 18.23 -5.28
N SER A 100 10.38 16.95 -5.49
CA SER A 100 10.44 15.84 -4.52
C SER A 100 11.89 15.55 -4.06
N LEU A 101 12.64 16.60 -3.72
CA LEU A 101 14.05 16.53 -3.41
C LEU A 101 14.26 16.06 -1.96
N THR A 102 14.75 14.83 -1.79
CA THR A 102 15.01 14.27 -0.46
C THR A 102 16.05 15.11 0.31
N LEU A 103 15.71 15.52 1.52
CA LEU A 103 16.62 16.09 2.50
C LEU A 103 17.65 15.04 2.93
N THR A 104 18.95 15.35 2.78
CA THR A 104 20.03 14.45 3.20
C THR A 104 21.18 15.27 3.77
N ALA A 105 21.86 14.73 4.80
CA ALA A 105 23.02 15.38 5.41
C ALA A 105 24.14 15.71 4.39
N THR A 106 24.33 14.87 3.37
CA THR A 106 25.32 15.14 2.32
C THR A 106 24.94 16.33 1.44
N ARG A 107 23.65 16.58 1.19
CA ARG A 107 23.18 17.73 0.41
C ARG A 107 23.22 19.02 1.23
N GLU A 108 22.79 18.97 2.50
CA GLU A 108 22.82 20.13 3.41
C GLU A 108 24.22 20.69 3.66
N GLN A 109 25.28 19.93 3.39
CA GLN A 109 26.65 20.43 3.47
C GLN A 109 27.04 21.39 2.34
N PHE A 110 26.26 21.47 1.26
CA PHE A 110 26.59 22.25 0.05
C PHE A 110 25.46 23.19 -0.41
N VAL A 111 24.24 22.97 0.08
CA VAL A 111 23.07 23.80 -0.22
C VAL A 111 22.25 23.99 1.03
N ASP A 112 21.60 25.14 1.16
CA ASP A 112 20.64 25.35 2.22
C ASP A 112 19.30 24.71 1.83
N MET A 113 18.69 23.97 2.74
CA MET A 113 17.38 23.36 2.50
C MET A 113 16.33 23.91 3.48
N THR A 114 15.13 24.16 2.98
CA THR A 114 14.02 24.64 3.82
C THR A 114 13.57 23.60 4.82
N THR A 115 12.75 24.02 5.79
CA THR A 115 11.96 23.08 6.59
C THR A 115 11.17 22.15 5.65
N PRO A 116 11.15 20.83 5.90
CA PRO A 116 10.51 19.92 4.98
C PRO A 116 9.01 20.15 4.85
N PHE A 117 8.50 20.14 3.62
CA PHE A 117 7.08 20.34 3.34
C PHE A 117 6.29 19.03 3.26
N MET A 118 6.97 17.89 3.14
CA MET A 118 6.35 16.57 3.05
C MET A 118 7.25 15.51 3.68
N GLN A 119 6.70 14.66 4.54
CA GLN A 119 7.40 13.53 5.15
C GLN A 119 7.08 12.22 4.42
N THR A 120 8.06 11.34 4.33
CA THR A 120 7.99 10.04 3.65
C THR A 120 8.99 9.06 4.30
N GLY A 121 9.20 7.90 3.68
CA GLY A 121 10.27 6.97 4.01
C GLY A 121 10.44 5.96 2.89
N LEU A 122 11.38 5.03 3.02
CA LEU A 122 11.58 3.97 2.05
C LEU A 122 10.67 2.78 2.35
N SER A 123 10.00 2.30 1.31
CA SER A 123 9.18 1.11 1.31
C SER A 123 9.40 0.40 -0.03
N PHE A 124 8.79 -0.77 -0.22
CA PHE A 124 8.81 -1.46 -1.51
C PHE A 124 7.41 -1.80 -2.02
N LEU A 125 7.33 -1.94 -3.34
CA LEU A 125 6.14 -2.22 -4.11
C LEU A 125 6.27 -3.61 -4.73
N LEU A 126 5.21 -4.40 -4.61
CA LEU A 126 5.11 -5.74 -5.15
C LEU A 126 3.81 -5.91 -5.93
N ARG A 127 3.80 -6.85 -6.86
CA ARG A 127 2.55 -7.33 -7.46
C ARG A 127 1.74 -8.07 -6.40
N ARG A 128 0.45 -7.78 -6.33
CA ARG A 128 -0.49 -8.59 -5.58
C ARG A 128 -0.61 -9.95 -6.26
N ASP A 129 -0.30 -11.02 -5.54
CA ASP A 129 -0.50 -12.37 -6.04
C ASP A 129 -1.99 -12.59 -6.32
N LYS A 130 -2.35 -12.83 -7.59
CA LYS A 130 -3.71 -13.23 -7.99
C LYS A 130 -4.10 -14.63 -7.48
N ALA A 131 -3.25 -15.27 -6.66
CA ALA A 131 -3.38 -16.63 -6.15
C ALA A 131 -4.57 -16.86 -5.18
N SER A 132 -5.43 -15.88 -4.96
CA SER A 132 -6.87 -16.20 -4.94
C SER A 132 -7.70 -14.97 -5.28
N GLU A 133 -8.02 -14.81 -6.56
CA GLU A 133 -9.43 -14.57 -6.82
C GLU A 133 -10.18 -15.76 -6.22
N GLY A 134 -11.05 -15.47 -5.24
CA GLY A 134 -11.68 -16.46 -4.39
C GLY A 134 -12.24 -17.59 -5.24
N SER A 135 -11.76 -18.82 -5.02
CA SER A 135 -12.45 -19.96 -5.59
C SER A 135 -13.92 -19.84 -5.14
N SER A 136 -14.86 -20.06 -6.06
CA SER A 136 -16.29 -19.99 -5.74
C SER A 136 -16.71 -20.93 -4.59
N PHE A 137 -15.79 -21.79 -4.14
CA PHE A 137 -15.88 -22.72 -3.02
C PHE A 137 -15.07 -22.30 -1.78
N SER A 138 -14.73 -21.01 -1.61
CA SER A 138 -14.09 -20.51 -0.37
C SER A 138 -14.87 -20.90 0.89
N LEU A 139 -16.19 -21.04 0.78
CA LEU A 139 -17.08 -21.55 1.84
C LEU A 139 -16.75 -23.00 2.27
N LEU A 140 -16.27 -23.87 1.38
CA LEU A 140 -15.90 -25.25 1.75
C LEU A 140 -14.47 -25.35 2.30
N SER A 141 -13.68 -24.29 2.16
CA SER A 141 -12.29 -24.26 2.60
C SER A 141 -12.06 -24.49 4.11
N PRO A 142 -12.96 -24.12 5.06
CA PRO A 142 -12.68 -24.25 6.49
C PRO A 142 -12.42 -25.69 6.97
N PHE A 143 -12.96 -26.68 6.28
CA PHE A 143 -12.73 -28.10 6.57
C PHE A 143 -11.97 -28.78 5.43
N SER A 144 -11.12 -29.74 5.79
CA SER A 144 -10.40 -30.56 4.81
C SER A 144 -11.37 -31.53 4.10
N PRO A 145 -11.03 -32.00 2.88
CA PRO A 145 -11.84 -32.99 2.17
C PRO A 145 -12.10 -34.26 2.99
N SER A 146 -11.11 -34.70 3.79
CA SER A 146 -11.25 -35.84 4.70
C SER A 146 -12.30 -35.59 5.79
N MET A 147 -12.36 -34.38 6.33
CA MET A 147 -13.34 -34.01 7.36
C MET A 147 -14.76 -33.93 6.78
N TRP A 148 -14.92 -33.38 5.57
CA TRP A 148 -16.19 -33.43 4.84
C TRP A 148 -16.67 -34.87 4.58
N GLY A 149 -15.76 -35.76 4.18
CA GLY A 149 -16.06 -37.19 4.06
C GLY A 149 -16.49 -37.82 5.38
N GLY A 150 -15.83 -37.48 6.48
CA GLY A 150 -16.20 -37.92 7.83
C GLY A 150 -17.58 -37.46 8.27
N ILE A 151 -17.94 -36.20 8.01
CA ILE A 151 -19.27 -35.64 8.30
C ILE A 151 -20.34 -36.40 7.52
N LEU A 152 -20.10 -36.67 6.23
CA LEU A 152 -21.03 -37.44 5.40
C LEU A 152 -21.24 -38.86 5.93
N ILE A 153 -20.16 -39.56 6.32
CA ILE A 153 -20.25 -40.90 6.91
C ILE A 153 -21.01 -40.86 8.24
N ALA A 154 -20.70 -39.91 9.12
CA ALA A 154 -21.39 -39.76 10.41
C ALA A 154 -22.88 -39.47 10.24
N PHE A 155 -23.26 -38.65 9.24
CA PHE A 155 -24.64 -38.38 8.88
C PHE A 155 -25.38 -39.65 8.43
N LEU A 156 -24.78 -40.42 7.52
CA LEU A 156 -25.38 -41.66 7.01
C LEU A 156 -25.54 -42.72 8.12
N LEU A 157 -24.51 -42.91 8.95
CA LEU A 157 -24.55 -43.86 10.07
C LEU A 157 -25.61 -43.48 11.10
N THR A 158 -25.66 -42.21 11.50
CA THR A 158 -26.65 -41.73 12.48
C THR A 158 -28.08 -41.85 11.94
N GLY A 159 -28.28 -41.58 10.64
CA GLY A 159 -29.59 -41.73 10.00
C GLY A 159 -30.07 -43.17 9.96
N LEU A 160 -29.15 -44.11 9.70
CA LEU A 160 -29.44 -45.53 9.79
C LEU A 160 -29.76 -45.96 11.22
N CYS A 161 -29.02 -45.46 12.23
CA CYS A 161 -29.30 -45.74 13.64
C CYS A 161 -30.70 -45.27 14.07
N ILE A 162 -31.09 -44.03 13.73
CA ILE A 162 -32.42 -43.50 14.04
C ILE A 162 -33.51 -44.32 13.34
N PHE A 163 -33.30 -44.69 12.08
CA PHE A 163 -34.25 -45.54 11.35
C PHE A 163 -34.43 -46.92 12.00
N LEU A 164 -33.33 -47.59 12.39
CA LEU A 164 -33.38 -48.88 13.07
C LEU A 164 -34.10 -48.78 14.41
N VAL A 165 -33.83 -47.73 15.20
CA VAL A 165 -34.51 -47.48 16.46
C VAL A 165 -36.01 -47.24 16.25
N GLY A 166 -36.38 -46.47 15.23
CA GLY A 166 -37.79 -46.23 14.87
C GLY A 166 -38.51 -47.50 14.43
N ARG A 167 -37.82 -48.43 13.77
CA ARG A 167 -38.41 -49.71 13.32
C ARG A 167 -38.52 -50.75 14.43
N ILE A 168 -37.56 -50.81 15.35
CA ILE A 168 -37.47 -51.87 16.37
C ILE A 168 -38.22 -51.49 17.66
N SER A 169 -38.35 -50.20 17.99
CA SER A 169 -38.94 -49.76 19.27
C SER A 169 -40.46 -49.91 19.28
N PRO A 170 -41.06 -50.79 20.12
CA PRO A 170 -42.50 -51.03 20.15
C PRO A 170 -43.32 -49.79 20.54
N THR A 171 -42.72 -48.86 21.29
CA THR A 171 -43.33 -47.59 21.71
C THR A 171 -43.65 -46.65 20.56
N GLU A 172 -43.01 -46.81 19.40
CA GLU A 172 -43.30 -46.02 18.19
C GLU A 172 -44.52 -46.58 17.43
N TRP A 173 -44.91 -47.83 17.68
CA TRP A 173 -46.00 -48.55 16.99
C TRP A 173 -47.29 -48.65 17.82
N ALA A 174 -47.34 -48.07 19.02
CA ALA A 174 -48.38 -48.31 20.01
C ALA A 174 -49.73 -47.57 19.76
N GLU A 175 -49.81 -46.67 18.77
CA GLU A 175 -51.04 -45.93 18.42
C GLU A 175 -51.36 -46.11 16.92
N PRO A 176 -52.31 -46.99 16.52
CA PRO A 176 -52.56 -47.31 15.11
C PRO A 176 -53.52 -46.36 14.37
N GLU A 177 -54.14 -45.38 15.03
CA GLU A 177 -55.31 -44.67 14.46
C GLU A 177 -55.04 -43.26 13.88
N THR A 178 -53.79 -42.85 13.73
CA THR A 178 -53.45 -41.67 12.91
C THR A 178 -52.46 -42.07 11.84
N GLU A 179 -52.99 -42.31 10.63
CA GLU A 179 -52.19 -42.45 9.42
C GLU A 179 -51.19 -41.28 9.31
N GLU A 180 -49.89 -41.62 9.12
CA GLU A 180 -48.75 -40.78 8.66
C GLU A 180 -47.44 -40.93 9.47
N HIS A 181 -47.40 -41.65 10.59
CA HIS A 181 -46.17 -41.78 11.41
C HIS A 181 -45.31 -43.02 11.12
N SER A 182 -44.99 -43.28 9.85
CA SER A 182 -43.91 -44.22 9.51
C SER A 182 -42.59 -43.44 9.41
N PHE A 183 -41.69 -43.58 10.39
CA PHE A 183 -40.31 -43.08 10.27
C PHE A 183 -39.61 -43.79 9.09
N THR A 184 -39.69 -43.20 7.90
CA THR A 184 -38.95 -43.67 6.73
C THR A 184 -37.48 -43.26 6.84
N LEU A 185 -36.60 -43.95 6.10
CA LEU A 185 -35.18 -43.57 6.02
C LEU A 185 -35.02 -42.10 5.58
N LEU A 186 -35.87 -41.65 4.67
CA LEU A 186 -35.86 -40.27 4.18
C LEU A 186 -36.25 -39.26 5.28
N HIS A 187 -37.27 -39.56 6.09
CA HIS A 187 -37.62 -38.73 7.25
C HIS A 187 -36.51 -38.71 8.30
N SER A 188 -35.77 -39.81 8.46
CA SER A 188 -34.62 -39.88 9.38
C SER A 188 -33.47 -38.99 8.91
N PHE A 189 -33.16 -38.98 7.61
CA PHE A 189 -32.17 -38.06 7.05
C PHE A 189 -32.64 -36.61 7.07
N TRP A 190 -33.92 -36.36 6.81
CA TRP A 190 -34.51 -35.01 6.88
C TRP A 190 -34.46 -34.44 8.30
N TYR A 191 -34.77 -35.27 9.30
CA TYR A 191 -34.63 -34.95 10.71
C TYR A 191 -33.20 -34.53 11.07
N LEU A 192 -32.21 -35.33 10.64
CA LEU A 192 -30.79 -35.03 10.87
C LEU A 192 -30.31 -33.78 10.14
N ALA A 193 -30.78 -33.55 8.92
CA ALA A 193 -30.46 -32.36 8.15
C ALA A 193 -31.03 -31.10 8.82
N GLY A 194 -32.27 -31.16 9.33
CA GLY A 194 -32.88 -30.07 10.09
C GLY A 194 -32.16 -29.73 11.40
N ALA A 195 -31.48 -30.72 12.00
CA ALA A 195 -30.60 -30.49 13.16
C ALA A 195 -29.29 -29.77 12.76
N LEU A 196 -28.72 -30.10 11.59
CA LEU A 196 -27.53 -29.41 11.07
C LEU A 196 -27.81 -27.95 10.69
N THR A 197 -29.02 -27.65 10.21
CA THR A 197 -29.43 -26.27 9.87
C THR A 197 -29.92 -25.48 11.08
N LEU A 198 -29.94 -26.06 12.28
CA LEU A 198 -30.51 -25.48 13.51
C LEU A 198 -32.00 -25.07 13.39
N GLN A 199 -32.71 -25.52 12.36
CA GLN A 199 -34.12 -25.17 12.16
C GLN A 199 -35.06 -26.13 12.88
N GLY A 200 -34.60 -27.33 13.22
CA GLY A 200 -35.42 -28.39 13.78
C GLY A 200 -36.40 -28.93 12.74
N ALA A 201 -36.21 -30.19 12.33
CA ALA A 201 -37.15 -30.87 11.45
C ALA A 201 -37.96 -31.90 12.25
N GLY A 202 -39.23 -32.07 11.90
CA GLY A 202 -40.05 -33.21 12.33
C GLY A 202 -40.00 -34.34 11.29
N PRO A 203 -40.46 -35.56 11.62
CA PRO A 203 -41.03 -36.03 12.90
C PRO A 203 -39.96 -36.29 13.98
N HIS A 204 -40.35 -36.21 15.26
CA HIS A 204 -39.45 -36.45 16.40
C HIS A 204 -39.59 -37.88 16.94
N PRO A 205 -38.49 -38.54 17.35
CA PRO A 205 -38.59 -39.86 17.98
C PRO A 205 -39.33 -39.78 19.32
N LYS A 206 -40.34 -40.63 19.50
CA LYS A 206 -41.10 -40.77 20.75
C LYS A 206 -40.33 -41.61 21.78
N ALA A 207 -39.60 -42.62 21.32
CA ALA A 207 -38.83 -43.56 22.14
C ALA A 207 -37.64 -42.89 22.85
N LEU A 208 -37.38 -43.30 24.10
CA LEU A 208 -36.27 -42.76 24.90
C LEU A 208 -34.90 -42.99 24.22
N SER A 209 -34.69 -44.16 23.63
CA SER A 209 -33.45 -44.49 22.89
C SER A 209 -33.24 -43.57 21.68
N GLY A 210 -34.30 -43.27 20.92
CA GLY A 210 -34.23 -42.34 19.79
C GLY A 210 -33.92 -40.92 20.23
N ARG A 211 -34.51 -40.48 21.35
CA ARG A 211 -34.21 -39.15 21.94
C ARG A 211 -32.77 -39.00 22.39
N VAL A 212 -32.17 -40.05 22.95
CA VAL A 212 -30.74 -40.04 23.34
C VAL A 212 -29.84 -39.91 22.12
N VAL A 213 -30.10 -40.69 21.05
CA VAL A 213 -29.33 -40.59 19.80
C VAL A 213 -29.48 -39.19 19.17
N SER A 214 -30.69 -38.64 19.16
CA SER A 214 -30.95 -37.27 18.70
C SER A 214 -30.19 -36.23 19.52
N ALA A 215 -30.16 -36.35 20.85
CA ALA A 215 -29.46 -35.42 21.73
C ALA A 215 -27.95 -35.42 21.48
N ILE A 216 -27.35 -36.60 21.26
CA ILE A 216 -25.93 -36.73 20.89
C ILE A 216 -25.67 -36.09 19.52
N TRP A 217 -26.55 -36.33 18.54
CA TRP A 217 -26.43 -35.71 17.22
C TRP A 217 -26.57 -34.18 17.29
N TRP A 218 -27.47 -33.66 18.12
CA TRP A 218 -27.63 -32.22 18.33
C TRP A 218 -26.38 -31.59 18.93
N LEU A 219 -25.79 -32.22 19.95
CA LEU A 219 -24.52 -31.77 20.52
C LEU A 219 -23.41 -31.77 19.46
N PHE A 220 -23.32 -32.84 18.67
CA PHE A 220 -22.36 -32.94 17.58
C PHE A 220 -22.57 -31.83 16.53
N ALA A 221 -23.81 -31.59 16.09
CA ALA A 221 -24.14 -30.57 15.10
C ALA A 221 -23.76 -29.16 15.58
N VAL A 222 -24.07 -28.82 16.84
CA VAL A 222 -23.71 -27.53 17.44
C VAL A 222 -22.19 -27.36 17.51
N LEU A 223 -21.46 -28.37 17.98
CA LEU A 223 -20.00 -28.33 18.06
C LEU A 223 -19.35 -28.24 16.68
N LEU A 224 -19.89 -28.96 15.69
CA LEU A 224 -19.44 -28.93 14.31
C LEU A 224 -19.62 -27.53 13.71
N LEU A 225 -20.79 -26.93 13.90
CA LEU A 225 -21.11 -25.60 13.37
C LEU A 225 -20.24 -24.52 14.04
N ALA A 226 -20.05 -24.61 15.35
CA ALA A 226 -19.15 -23.72 16.09
C ALA A 226 -17.70 -23.82 15.58
N SER A 227 -17.22 -25.03 15.31
CA SER A 227 -15.87 -25.26 14.75
C SER A 227 -15.75 -24.74 13.32
N TYR A 228 -16.80 -24.91 12.50
CA TYR A 228 -16.84 -24.39 11.14
C TYR A 228 -16.74 -22.87 11.13
N PHE A 229 -17.56 -22.18 11.93
CA PHE A 229 -17.53 -20.72 12.03
C PHE A 229 -16.22 -20.22 12.61
N GLY A 230 -15.68 -20.87 13.65
CA GLY A 230 -14.38 -20.52 14.21
C GLY A 230 -13.26 -20.58 13.16
N ASN A 231 -13.19 -21.67 12.38
CA ASN A 231 -12.19 -21.83 11.33
C ASN A 231 -12.43 -20.90 10.13
N PHE A 232 -13.69 -20.64 9.77
CA PHE A 232 -14.04 -19.70 8.71
C PHE A 232 -13.65 -18.26 9.07
N THR A 233 -13.96 -17.82 10.29
CA THR A 233 -13.56 -16.51 10.83
C THR A 233 -12.04 -16.39 10.89
N SER A 234 -11.34 -17.42 11.36
CA SER A 234 -9.86 -17.44 11.35
C SER A 234 -9.28 -17.27 9.94
N LYS A 235 -9.84 -17.95 8.93
CA LYS A 235 -9.40 -17.81 7.53
C LYS A 235 -9.75 -16.46 6.92
N LEU A 236 -10.86 -15.85 7.32
CA LEU A 236 -11.25 -14.52 6.85
C LEU A 236 -10.33 -13.42 7.43
N HIS A 237 -9.94 -13.55 8.70
CA HIS A 237 -9.04 -12.60 9.36
C HIS A 237 -7.56 -12.88 9.11
N SER A 238 -7.19 -14.11 8.77
CA SER A 238 -5.89 -14.44 8.21
C SER A 238 -5.87 -13.93 6.76
N SER A 239 -5.77 -12.60 6.59
CA SER A 239 -5.31 -12.02 5.33
C SER A 239 -4.10 -12.82 4.89
N LYS A 240 -4.15 -13.39 3.69
CA LYS A 240 -3.08 -14.21 3.14
C LYS A 240 -1.78 -13.44 3.35
N GLN A 241 -0.92 -13.93 4.24
CA GLN A 241 0.39 -13.35 4.46
C GLN A 241 1.06 -13.28 3.10
N LEU A 242 1.36 -12.05 2.70
CA LEU A 242 2.11 -11.85 1.47
C LEU A 242 3.46 -12.53 1.71
N PRO A 243 4.04 -13.23 0.72
CA PRO A 243 5.30 -13.98 0.92
C PRO A 243 6.45 -13.11 1.45
N VAL A 244 6.35 -11.78 1.27
CA VAL A 244 7.35 -10.79 1.65
C VAL A 244 6.65 -9.56 2.22
N GLU A 245 6.66 -9.41 3.55
CA GLU A 245 6.12 -8.24 4.23
C GLU A 245 7.21 -7.30 4.72
N SER A 246 8.38 -7.82 5.09
CA SER A 246 9.50 -7.00 5.59
C SER A 246 10.70 -6.93 4.63
N PHE A 247 11.57 -5.93 4.84
CA PHE A 247 12.88 -5.85 4.18
C PHE A 247 13.79 -7.02 4.56
N GLU A 248 13.61 -7.59 5.76
CA GLU A 248 14.34 -8.79 6.18
C GLU A 248 13.93 -10.00 5.35
N ASP A 249 12.62 -10.23 5.19
CA ASP A 249 12.08 -11.29 4.32
C ASP A 249 12.54 -11.11 2.88
N LEU A 250 12.47 -9.86 2.37
CA LEU A 250 12.91 -9.50 1.02
C LEU A 250 14.39 -9.83 0.80
N SER A 251 15.22 -9.64 1.83
CA SER A 251 16.67 -9.91 1.78
C SER A 251 17.04 -11.39 1.91
N ASN A 252 16.18 -12.18 2.56
CA ASN A 252 16.41 -13.60 2.83
C ASN A 252 15.94 -14.49 1.67
N GLN A 253 14.96 -14.02 0.89
CA GLN A 253 14.46 -14.70 -0.29
C GLN A 253 15.32 -14.40 -1.54
N ASN A 254 15.30 -15.31 -2.53
CA ASN A 254 15.97 -15.15 -3.83
C ASN A 254 15.03 -15.38 -5.03
N ALA A 255 13.71 -15.46 -4.80
CA ALA A 255 12.71 -15.72 -5.83
C ALA A 255 12.33 -14.46 -6.62
N ILE A 256 12.31 -13.31 -5.93
CA ILE A 256 11.93 -12.00 -6.47
C ILE A 256 13.18 -11.12 -6.47
N ASP A 257 13.58 -10.62 -7.65
CA ASP A 257 14.66 -9.64 -7.74
C ASP A 257 14.15 -8.28 -7.21
N TYR A 258 15.03 -7.42 -6.70
CA TYR A 258 14.61 -6.12 -6.16
C TYR A 258 15.59 -5.01 -6.51
N GLY A 259 15.11 -3.77 -6.59
CA GLY A 259 15.94 -2.64 -7.02
C GLY A 259 15.35 -1.26 -6.73
N THR A 260 16.22 -0.25 -6.79
CA THR A 260 15.88 1.17 -6.65
C THR A 260 16.24 1.95 -7.92
N VAL A 261 15.83 3.22 -8.00
CA VAL A 261 16.31 4.16 -9.02
C VAL A 261 17.83 4.36 -8.91
N GLU A 262 18.52 4.30 -10.05
CA GLU A 262 19.97 4.51 -10.16
C GLU A 262 20.35 5.95 -9.81
N GLY A 263 21.42 6.15 -9.03
CA GLY A 263 21.88 7.49 -8.65
C GLY A 263 20.94 8.23 -7.68
N GLY A 264 19.87 7.58 -7.20
CA GLY A 264 18.93 8.14 -6.24
C GLY A 264 19.45 8.14 -4.80
N SER A 265 18.81 8.93 -3.93
CA SER A 265 19.07 8.97 -2.49
C SER A 265 18.82 7.61 -1.82
N SER A 266 17.89 6.80 -2.35
CA SER A 266 17.60 5.44 -1.89
C SER A 266 18.78 4.49 -2.11
N MET A 267 19.39 4.53 -3.30
CA MET A 267 20.58 3.72 -3.61
C MET A 267 21.74 4.05 -2.68
N SER A 268 22.03 5.35 -2.51
CA SER A 268 23.11 5.83 -1.62
C SER A 268 22.88 5.43 -0.16
N PHE A 269 21.62 5.36 0.28
CA PHE A 269 21.28 4.90 1.63
C PHE A 269 21.63 3.42 1.83
N PHE A 270 21.23 2.53 0.92
CA PHE A 270 21.56 1.12 1.05
C PHE A 270 23.08 0.88 0.95
N LYS A 271 23.77 1.63 0.09
CA LYS A 271 25.23 1.59 -0.06
C LYS A 271 25.96 1.96 1.23
N ASN A 272 25.54 3.05 1.88
CA ASN A 272 26.19 3.61 3.06
C ASN A 272 25.63 3.08 4.39
N SER A 273 24.67 2.15 4.35
CA SER A 273 24.01 1.64 5.54
C SER A 273 24.94 0.75 6.36
N LYS A 274 24.89 0.92 7.69
CA LYS A 274 25.61 0.06 8.66
C LYS A 274 24.83 -1.21 9.05
N ASN A 275 23.54 -1.28 8.71
CA ASN A 275 22.72 -2.43 9.02
C ASN A 275 23.05 -3.59 8.05
N PRO A 276 23.36 -4.81 8.55
CA PRO A 276 23.72 -5.95 7.70
C PRO A 276 22.62 -6.35 6.70
N VAL A 277 21.34 -6.18 7.06
CA VAL A 277 20.20 -6.48 6.16
C VAL A 277 20.20 -5.53 4.96
N TYR A 278 20.29 -4.23 5.21
CA TYR A 278 20.30 -3.21 4.15
C TYR A 278 21.56 -3.28 3.29
N HIS A 279 22.69 -3.61 3.89
CA HIS A 279 23.94 -3.83 3.15
C HIS A 279 23.85 -5.06 2.25
N ARG A 280 23.22 -6.16 2.70
CA ARG A 280 22.96 -7.35 1.88
C ARG A 280 22.04 -7.03 0.69
N ILE A 281 21.01 -6.21 0.91
CA ILE A 281 20.14 -5.72 -0.16
C ILE A 281 20.96 -4.96 -1.21
N TYR A 282 21.84 -4.04 -0.79
CA TYR A 282 22.73 -3.33 -1.71
C TYR A 282 23.64 -4.28 -2.52
N GLN A 283 24.28 -5.24 -1.85
CA GLN A 283 25.15 -6.22 -2.52
C GLN A 283 24.38 -7.07 -3.54
N HIS A 284 23.14 -7.45 -3.22
CA HIS A 284 22.29 -8.17 -4.17
C HIS A 284 21.97 -7.31 -5.39
N MET A 285 21.56 -6.05 -5.18
CA MET A 285 21.29 -5.10 -6.28
C MET A 285 22.51 -4.89 -7.17
N GLU A 286 23.69 -4.73 -6.57
CA GLU A 286 24.95 -4.51 -7.28
C GLU A 286 25.37 -5.74 -8.10
N ARG A 287 25.19 -6.94 -7.53
CA ARG A 287 25.49 -8.22 -8.19
C ARG A 287 24.57 -8.50 -9.36
N LYS A 288 23.27 -8.22 -9.22
CA LYS A 288 22.25 -8.47 -10.25
C LYS A 288 22.08 -7.30 -11.24
N LYS A 289 22.65 -6.13 -10.93
CA LYS A 289 22.44 -4.88 -11.68
C LYS A 289 20.95 -4.56 -11.86
N SER A 290 20.17 -4.75 -10.79
CA SER A 290 18.71 -4.64 -10.79
C SER A 290 18.19 -3.20 -10.64
N TYR A 291 19.03 -2.20 -10.91
CA TYR A 291 18.64 -0.79 -10.86
C TYR A 291 17.68 -0.42 -11.99
N VAL A 292 16.88 0.62 -11.76
CA VAL A 292 15.98 1.19 -12.76
C VAL A 292 16.34 2.64 -13.05
N SER A 293 16.09 3.10 -14.27
CA SER A 293 16.40 4.48 -14.70
C SER A 293 15.41 5.51 -14.17
N SER A 294 14.13 5.12 -14.02
CA SER A 294 13.07 6.01 -13.56
C SER A 294 12.06 5.26 -12.68
N MET A 295 11.17 6.04 -12.04
CA MET A 295 10.12 5.51 -11.18
C MET A 295 9.11 4.67 -11.98
N GLU A 296 8.76 5.15 -13.17
CA GLU A 296 7.78 4.54 -14.06
C GLU A 296 8.26 3.15 -14.53
N GLU A 297 9.55 3.03 -14.85
CA GLU A 297 10.16 1.74 -15.18
C GLU A 297 10.17 0.79 -13.98
N GLY A 298 10.42 1.31 -12.77
CA GLY A 298 10.31 0.53 -11.52
C GLY A 298 8.92 -0.02 -11.28
N ILE A 299 7.89 0.81 -11.44
CA ILE A 299 6.48 0.42 -11.30
C ILE A 299 6.11 -0.61 -12.38
N ARG A 300 6.54 -0.39 -13.64
CA ARG A 300 6.29 -1.31 -14.76
C ARG A 300 6.85 -2.71 -14.48
N ARG A 301 8.09 -2.79 -13.99
CA ARG A 301 8.71 -4.08 -13.60
C ARG A 301 8.00 -4.72 -12.41
N ALA A 302 7.57 -3.93 -11.43
CA ALA A 302 6.80 -4.46 -10.30
C ALA A 302 5.47 -5.08 -10.77
N GLN A 303 4.84 -4.55 -11.82
CA GLN A 303 3.62 -5.13 -12.41
C GLN A 303 3.85 -6.48 -13.11
N GLU A 304 5.07 -6.72 -13.62
CA GLU A 304 5.42 -8.01 -14.23
C GLU A 304 5.41 -9.14 -13.16
N GLY A 305 5.76 -8.82 -11.91
CA GLY A 305 5.56 -9.66 -10.73
C GLY A 305 6.79 -10.45 -10.26
N ASN A 306 7.90 -10.39 -10.98
CA ASN A 306 9.20 -10.95 -10.59
C ASN A 306 10.15 -9.91 -9.95
N PHE A 307 9.66 -8.69 -9.71
CA PHE A 307 10.47 -7.58 -9.24
C PHE A 307 9.80 -6.82 -8.08
N ALA A 308 10.56 -6.56 -7.03
CA ALA A 308 10.16 -5.65 -5.95
C ALA A 308 10.83 -4.30 -6.14
N PHE A 309 10.03 -3.26 -6.36
CA PHE A 309 10.55 -1.92 -6.57
C PHE A 309 10.63 -1.15 -5.25
N ILE A 310 11.83 -0.75 -4.85
CA ILE A 310 12.08 -0.01 -3.62
C ILE A 310 12.08 1.49 -3.93
N GLY A 311 11.20 2.24 -3.25
CA GLY A 311 10.97 3.66 -3.50
C GLY A 311 10.43 4.39 -2.27
N GLU A 312 10.05 5.66 -2.46
CA GLU A 312 9.50 6.49 -1.39
C GLU A 312 8.01 6.19 -1.18
N ALA A 313 7.62 5.97 0.08
CA ALA A 313 6.30 5.46 0.46
C ALA A 313 5.15 6.28 -0.13
N VAL A 314 5.21 7.61 -0.08
CA VAL A 314 4.16 8.50 -0.64
C VAL A 314 3.96 8.26 -2.14
N SER A 315 5.05 8.10 -2.89
CA SER A 315 4.99 7.86 -4.33
C SER A 315 4.53 6.42 -4.65
N LEU A 316 4.87 5.46 -3.79
CA LEU A 316 4.38 4.08 -3.91
C LEU A 316 2.90 3.96 -3.55
N ASP A 317 2.40 4.70 -2.56
CA ASP A 317 0.98 4.75 -2.20
C ASP A 317 0.14 5.25 -3.38
N LEU A 318 0.62 6.28 -4.08
CA LEU A 318 0.00 6.72 -5.33
C LEU A 318 -0.02 5.60 -6.38
N ALA A 319 1.12 4.92 -6.60
CA ALA A 319 1.18 3.82 -7.55
C ALA A 319 0.19 2.69 -7.21
N THR A 320 0.01 2.36 -5.92
CA THR A 320 -1.01 1.37 -5.51
C THR A 320 -2.44 1.86 -5.71
N ALA A 321 -2.70 3.16 -5.54
CA ALA A 321 -4.01 3.74 -5.80
C ALA A 321 -4.34 3.77 -7.31
N SER A 322 -3.33 3.99 -8.16
CA SER A 322 -3.47 3.96 -9.62
C SER A 322 -3.56 2.55 -10.19
N TYR A 323 -2.86 1.58 -9.58
CA TYR A 323 -2.77 0.20 -10.06
C TYR A 323 -3.20 -0.80 -8.98
N CYS A 324 -4.43 -1.30 -9.08
CA CYS A 324 -5.01 -2.27 -8.13
C CYS A 324 -4.25 -3.61 -8.04
N ASP A 325 -3.49 -3.96 -9.08
CA ASP A 325 -2.65 -5.17 -9.16
C ASP A 325 -1.37 -5.05 -8.33
N LEU A 326 -1.07 -3.87 -7.77
CA LEU A 326 0.10 -3.62 -6.94
C LEU A 326 -0.31 -3.47 -5.48
N HIS A 327 0.62 -3.79 -4.59
CA HIS A 327 0.50 -3.48 -3.16
C HIS A 327 1.86 -3.05 -2.62
N ARG A 328 1.83 -2.15 -1.65
CA ARG A 328 3.01 -1.67 -0.94
C ARG A 328 3.14 -2.44 0.38
N SER A 329 4.36 -2.80 0.77
CA SER A 329 4.61 -3.27 2.14
C SER A 329 4.27 -2.18 3.16
N GLN A 330 3.77 -2.57 4.33
CA GLN A 330 3.48 -1.63 5.42
C GLN A 330 4.76 -1.12 6.10
N GLU A 331 5.87 -1.84 6.00
CA GLU A 331 7.14 -1.45 6.62
C GLU A 331 7.71 -0.21 5.91
N VAL A 332 7.92 0.84 6.69
CA VAL A 332 8.59 2.06 6.21
C VAL A 332 9.87 2.25 7.01
N ILE A 333 11.00 2.21 6.31
CA ILE A 333 12.33 2.40 6.88
C ILE A 333 12.86 3.78 6.48
N ALA A 334 13.93 4.24 7.13
CA ALA A 334 14.64 5.45 6.74
C ALA A 334 13.72 6.66 6.50
N MET A 335 13.08 7.14 7.57
CA MET A 335 12.24 8.33 7.52
C MET A 335 12.98 9.48 6.84
N ARG A 336 12.29 10.13 5.91
CA ARG A 336 12.82 11.13 4.98
C ARG A 336 11.79 12.23 4.79
N ALA A 337 12.22 13.31 4.17
CA ALA A 337 11.32 14.40 3.85
C ALA A 337 11.79 15.13 2.60
N TYR A 338 10.86 15.80 1.92
CA TYR A 338 11.15 16.68 0.78
C TYR A 338 11.29 18.12 1.24
N SER A 339 12.27 18.82 0.69
CA SER A 339 12.52 20.23 0.96
C SER A 339 12.91 20.98 -0.32
N ILE A 340 12.79 22.30 -0.28
CA ILE A 340 13.27 23.19 -1.33
C ILE A 340 14.75 23.46 -1.05
N ALA A 341 15.60 23.38 -2.07
CA ALA A 341 17.02 23.70 -1.94
C ALA A 341 17.33 25.09 -2.52
N ALA A 342 18.23 25.79 -1.86
CA ALA A 342 18.75 27.11 -2.22
C ALA A 342 20.29 27.11 -2.09
N PRO A 343 21.00 28.07 -2.70
CA PRO A 343 22.43 28.25 -2.51
C PRO A 343 22.79 28.38 -1.02
N GLU A 344 24.00 27.99 -0.65
CA GLU A 344 24.52 28.15 0.71
C GLU A 344 24.51 29.64 1.13
N GLY A 345 24.01 29.92 2.33
CA GLY A 345 23.91 31.28 2.87
C GLY A 345 22.71 32.07 2.35
N TRP A 346 21.69 31.40 1.79
CA TRP A 346 20.49 32.08 1.28
C TRP A 346 19.58 32.60 2.40
N TRP A 347 19.56 31.91 3.55
CA TRP A 347 18.68 32.25 4.68
C TRP A 347 19.39 32.99 5.82
N SER A 348 20.70 33.20 5.69
CA SER A 348 21.54 33.96 6.62
C SER A 348 21.63 35.42 6.21
#